data_AF-A0A4Y2B4C6-F1
#
_entry.id   AF-A0A4Y2B4C6-F1
#
_cell.length_a   1.000
_cell.length_b   1.000
_cell.length_c   1.000
_cell.angle_alpha   90.00
_cell.angle_beta   90.00
_cell.angle_gamma   90.00
#
_symmetry.space_group_name_H-M   'P 1'
#
loop_
_entity.id
_entity.type
_entity.pdbx_description
1 polymer ?
#
loop_
_entity_poly.entity_id
_entity_poly.type
_entity_poly.pdbx_seq_one_letter_code
_entity_poly.pdbx_strand_id
1 'polypeptide(L)'
;MAPNLRNGDRNIYLIGSERHQITGCKLPSNRQVLSVLFYNLHEVKLSIRESANLVVRECLTFWEKTRSPRRATPHCVEKIMKMCNHWRYLQKSACRRSETQEENERNFISDLNYLFDIAHANALEIIKIEEDRKLLLSQRESGRRGCLMGIDMKLVKRKERVLLRVKEQENRLAKAHHSSEIDDNFMDSSEESSGTEGISDQLGPSSNITQSSLEANINAQIELRMGIVREMKCFLTPKIMAVLDRLHISQRSAIFILEAVAESLGHNADELAINQNRIQRYREDFRKTKATRIKELFKENESSFVCFHWDGKLLPVLNVRDLKSERLPIIVTYKDEEKLLGMPKLENSLGKEQVMAVWNVLKDWGMEDKAQILCSNATSSNTGRINGAITFLELYADREMTCFPCRKLKKCENINQGISSIALKKSYCLWYLNEESSILTIFDKNVNIASKKRIIENLKRENLHTERKCIVQPNEVPLLFEKAIEDFISQKSLNLLKKLNIDISFLNISPDLWDRDDSHLKSQEIFQNLRVVNDTAERGVKLMQDFNGLLTVDEE
;
A
#
# COMPACT_ATOMS: atom_id res chain seq x y z
N MET A 1 28.85 -21.48 41.81
CA MET A 1 27.72 -21.96 40.99
C MET A 1 26.54 -21.04 41.24
N ALA A 2 25.92 -20.37 40.28
CA ALA A 2 26.34 -19.95 38.94
C ALA A 2 25.75 -18.52 38.72
N PRO A 3 26.38 -17.64 37.93
CA PRO A 3 25.94 -16.24 37.86
C PRO A 3 24.64 -16.10 37.05
N ASN A 4 23.65 -15.42 37.62
CA ASN A 4 22.37 -15.17 36.95
C ASN A 4 22.56 -14.24 35.74
N LEU A 5 22.31 -14.78 34.55
CA LEU A 5 22.24 -14.04 33.29
C LEU A 5 21.10 -13.01 33.36
N ARG A 6 21.47 -11.72 33.40
CA ARG A 6 20.53 -10.61 33.15
C ARG A 6 20.27 -10.47 31.65
N ASN A 7 19.36 -11.28 31.11
CA ASN A 7 18.71 -10.96 29.84
C ASN A 7 17.59 -9.94 30.07
N GLY A 8 17.41 -9.00 29.14
CA GLY A 8 16.60 -7.79 29.33
C GLY A 8 15.08 -7.98 29.39
N ASP A 9 14.56 -9.14 29.00
CA ASP A 9 13.12 -9.43 29.03
C ASP A 9 12.61 -9.63 30.46
N ARG A 10 11.79 -8.70 30.95
CA ARG A 10 11.00 -8.91 32.18
C ARG A 10 9.92 -9.95 31.91
N ASN A 11 10.21 -11.19 32.28
CA ASN A 11 9.23 -12.27 32.27
C ASN A 11 8.17 -12.04 33.35
N ILE A 12 6.92 -11.90 32.93
CA ILE A 12 5.75 -11.87 33.78
C ILE A 12 5.44 -13.30 34.24
N TYR A 13 5.25 -13.49 35.55
CA TYR A 13 4.91 -14.78 36.16
C TYR A 13 3.79 -15.50 35.39
N LEU A 14 4.00 -16.77 34.98
CA LEU A 14 3.09 -17.64 34.19
C LEU A 14 2.72 -17.14 32.76
N ILE A 15 2.87 -15.85 32.47
CA ILE A 15 2.42 -15.21 31.21
C ILE A 15 3.53 -15.18 30.16
N GLY A 16 4.80 -15.04 30.58
CA GLY A 16 5.96 -14.90 29.70
C GLY A 16 6.33 -13.43 29.46
N SER A 17 6.89 -13.11 28.29
CA SER A 17 7.34 -11.75 28.00
C SER A 17 6.20 -10.72 27.91
N GLU A 18 6.51 -9.50 28.36
CA GLU A 18 5.75 -8.30 28.05
C GLU A 18 5.71 -8.07 26.54
N ARG A 19 4.59 -7.58 26.01
CA ARG A 19 4.45 -7.26 24.58
C ARG A 19 3.82 -5.90 24.43
N HIS A 20 4.39 -5.05 23.58
CA HIS A 20 3.85 -3.72 23.29
C HIS A 20 2.65 -3.73 22.32
N GLN A 21 2.25 -4.91 21.78
CA GLN A 21 1.07 -5.12 20.92
C GLN A 21 0.40 -6.48 21.09
N ILE A 22 -0.88 -6.52 20.71
CA ILE A 22 -1.53 -7.74 20.21
C ILE A 22 -1.20 -7.88 18.72
N THR A 23 -0.56 -8.99 18.32
CA THR A 23 -0.20 -9.27 16.91
C THR A 23 -0.77 -10.61 16.42
N GLY A 24 -0.88 -10.78 15.10
CA GLY A 24 -1.24 -12.04 14.45
C GLY A 24 -2.52 -11.96 13.61
N CYS A 25 -2.93 -13.10 13.05
CA CYS A 25 -4.08 -13.23 12.14
C CYS A 25 -5.31 -13.91 12.79
N LYS A 26 -5.32 -14.05 14.12
CA LYS A 26 -6.39 -14.68 14.92
C LYS A 26 -7.04 -13.65 15.84
N LEU A 27 -8.23 -13.94 16.37
CA LEU A 27 -8.79 -13.14 17.46
C LEU A 27 -7.87 -13.21 18.71
N PRO A 28 -7.78 -12.13 19.51
CA PRO A 28 -6.82 -12.04 20.61
C PRO A 28 -6.98 -13.16 21.64
N SER A 29 -5.85 -13.68 22.15
CA SER A 29 -5.86 -14.60 23.30
C SER A 29 -5.75 -13.87 24.64
N ASN A 30 -6.16 -14.57 25.70
CA ASN A 30 -5.98 -14.11 27.08
C ASN A 30 -4.51 -13.75 27.40
N ARG A 31 -3.53 -14.52 26.90
CA ARG A 31 -2.09 -14.22 27.01
C ARG A 31 -1.72 -12.89 26.39
N GLN A 32 -2.11 -12.65 25.13
CA GLN A 32 -1.75 -11.43 24.41
C GLN A 32 -2.36 -10.19 25.09
N VAL A 33 -3.60 -10.28 25.55
CA VAL A 33 -4.30 -9.23 26.30
C VAL A 33 -3.56 -8.87 27.59
N LEU A 34 -3.09 -9.87 28.35
CA LEU A 34 -2.33 -9.63 29.57
C LEU A 34 -0.90 -9.13 29.29
N SER A 35 -0.18 -9.66 28.29
CA SER A 35 1.16 -9.17 27.93
C SER A 35 1.18 -7.68 27.58
N VAL A 36 0.14 -7.16 26.91
CA VAL A 36 0.01 -5.71 26.64
C VAL A 36 -0.44 -4.92 27.86
N LEU A 37 -1.35 -5.47 28.67
CA LEU A 37 -1.75 -4.85 29.93
C LEU A 37 -0.52 -4.59 30.83
N PHE A 38 0.36 -5.58 30.98
CA PHE A 38 1.56 -5.47 31.82
C PHE A 38 2.63 -4.55 31.23
N TYR A 39 2.88 -4.58 29.91
CA TYR A 39 3.75 -3.59 29.26
C TYR A 39 3.31 -2.15 29.55
N ASN A 40 2.01 -1.87 29.43
CA ASN A 40 1.44 -0.55 29.71
C ASN A 40 1.55 -0.15 31.20
N LEU A 41 1.53 -1.11 32.13
CA LEU A 41 1.69 -0.89 33.56
C LEU A 41 3.17 -0.69 33.96
N HIS A 42 4.06 -1.51 33.40
CA HIS A 42 5.46 -1.58 33.81
C HIS A 42 6.34 -0.58 33.07
N GLU A 43 6.12 -0.35 31.78
CA GLU A 43 6.95 0.54 30.96
C GLU A 43 6.25 1.88 30.71
N VAL A 44 4.98 1.89 30.32
CA VAL A 44 4.23 3.13 30.04
C VAL A 44 3.70 3.81 31.32
N LYS A 45 3.76 3.12 32.48
CA LYS A 45 3.34 3.60 33.81
C LYS A 45 1.89 4.09 33.91
N LEU A 46 0.99 3.56 33.07
CA LEU A 46 -0.43 3.89 33.11
C LEU A 46 -1.14 3.24 34.32
N SER A 47 -2.30 3.76 34.72
CA SER A 47 -3.15 3.03 35.66
C SER A 47 -3.72 1.76 35.03
N ILE A 48 -4.13 0.80 35.88
CA ILE A 48 -4.78 -0.45 35.44
C ILE A 48 -6.00 -0.17 34.57
N ARG A 49 -6.77 0.87 34.88
CA ARG A 49 -8.02 1.18 34.18
C ARG A 49 -7.76 1.86 32.84
N GLU A 50 -6.78 2.74 32.74
CA GLU A 50 -6.36 3.34 31.46
C GLU A 50 -5.73 2.27 30.55
N SER A 51 -4.81 1.46 31.09
CA SER A 51 -4.19 0.34 30.39
C SER A 51 -5.25 -0.64 29.85
N ALA A 52 -6.21 -1.07 30.68
CA ALA A 52 -7.28 -1.95 30.24
C ALA A 52 -8.17 -1.33 29.15
N ASN A 53 -8.44 -0.02 29.19
CA ASN A 53 -9.17 0.67 28.11
C ASN A 53 -8.39 0.67 26.79
N LEU A 54 -7.07 0.87 26.82
CA LEU A 54 -6.22 0.80 25.62
C LEU A 54 -6.19 -0.63 25.05
N VAL A 55 -6.01 -1.65 25.90
CA VAL A 55 -6.01 -3.05 25.47
C VAL A 55 -7.37 -3.46 24.89
N VAL A 56 -8.49 -2.99 25.45
CA VAL A 56 -9.81 -3.19 24.84
C VAL A 56 -9.87 -2.51 23.47
N ARG A 57 -9.44 -1.26 23.31
CA ARG A 57 -9.40 -0.60 21.98
C ARG A 57 -8.59 -1.38 20.95
N GLU A 58 -7.44 -1.92 21.34
CA GLU A 58 -6.63 -2.79 20.46
C GLU A 58 -7.40 -4.07 20.10
N CYS A 59 -8.03 -4.75 21.08
CA CYS A 59 -8.88 -5.92 20.83
C CYS A 59 -10.04 -5.62 19.88
N LEU A 60 -10.70 -4.46 20.02
CA LEU A 60 -11.85 -4.08 19.20
C LEU A 60 -11.49 -4.09 17.71
N THR A 61 -10.27 -3.71 17.32
CA THR A 61 -9.81 -3.73 15.92
C THR A 61 -9.78 -5.13 15.29
N PHE A 62 -9.53 -6.17 16.08
CA PHE A 62 -9.56 -7.56 15.61
C PHE A 62 -11.01 -8.08 15.49
N TRP A 63 -11.87 -7.70 16.44
CA TRP A 63 -13.27 -8.12 16.46
C TRP A 63 -14.17 -7.31 15.49
N GLU A 64 -13.74 -6.12 15.04
CA GLU A 64 -14.36 -5.41 13.93
C GLU A 64 -14.26 -6.20 12.61
N LYS A 65 -13.15 -6.92 12.40
CA LYS A 65 -12.94 -7.77 11.21
C LYS A 65 -13.91 -8.95 11.18
N THR A 66 -14.24 -9.54 12.33
CA THR A 66 -15.22 -10.65 12.41
C THR A 66 -16.67 -10.20 12.45
N ARG A 67 -16.93 -8.88 12.57
CA ARG A 67 -18.26 -8.26 12.67
C ARG A 67 -19.20 -8.89 13.70
N SER A 68 -18.62 -9.62 14.65
CA SER A 68 -19.38 -10.32 15.67
C SER A 68 -19.98 -9.30 16.63
N PRO A 69 -21.25 -9.43 17.02
CA PRO A 69 -21.84 -8.59 18.07
C PRO A 69 -21.00 -8.69 19.33
N ARG A 70 -20.66 -7.55 19.93
CA ARG A 70 -19.78 -7.44 21.10
C ARG A 70 -20.53 -6.96 22.33
N ARG A 71 -20.00 -7.27 23.50
CA ARG A 71 -20.38 -6.61 24.75
C ARG A 71 -19.86 -5.17 24.77
N ALA A 72 -20.55 -4.29 25.50
CA ALA A 72 -20.11 -2.91 25.66
C ALA A 72 -18.70 -2.81 26.29
N THR A 73 -17.94 -1.79 25.91
CA THR A 73 -16.55 -1.55 26.36
C THR A 73 -16.35 -1.69 27.88
N PRO A 74 -17.23 -1.18 28.77
CA PRO A 74 -17.05 -1.34 30.21
C PRO A 74 -16.95 -2.78 30.69
N HIS A 75 -17.78 -3.70 30.15
CA HIS A 75 -17.73 -5.12 30.50
C HIS A 75 -16.47 -5.81 29.98
N CYS A 76 -15.93 -5.35 28.84
CA CYS A 76 -14.66 -5.83 28.32
C CYS A 76 -13.49 -5.41 29.23
N VAL A 77 -13.49 -4.16 29.69
CA VAL A 77 -12.52 -3.63 30.67
C VAL A 77 -12.61 -4.41 31.99
N GLU A 78 -13.82 -4.64 32.49
CA GLU A 78 -14.06 -5.41 33.72
C GLU A 78 -13.52 -6.85 33.61
N LYS A 79 -13.68 -7.50 32.43
CA LYS A 79 -13.11 -8.83 32.17
C LYS A 79 -11.58 -8.84 32.28
N ILE A 80 -10.89 -7.84 31.69
CA ILE A 80 -9.42 -7.70 31.81
C ILE A 80 -9.02 -7.47 33.28
N MET A 81 -9.75 -6.64 34.01
CA MET A 81 -9.48 -6.38 35.42
C MET A 81 -9.64 -7.64 36.29
N LYS A 82 -10.66 -8.47 36.03
CA LYS A 82 -10.83 -9.78 36.70
C LYS A 82 -9.66 -10.73 36.43
N MET A 83 -9.22 -10.84 35.17
CA MET A 83 -8.05 -11.65 34.81
C MET A 83 -6.75 -11.17 35.48
N CYS A 84 -6.52 -9.86 35.52
CA CYS A 84 -5.36 -9.26 36.21
C CYS A 84 -5.39 -9.51 37.72
N ASN A 85 -6.57 -9.41 38.36
CA ASN A 85 -6.72 -9.70 39.79
C ASN A 85 -6.52 -11.18 40.11
N HIS A 86 -7.01 -12.10 39.27
CA HIS A 86 -6.78 -13.53 39.42
C HIS A 86 -5.29 -13.88 39.29
N TRP A 87 -4.60 -13.33 38.28
CA TRP A 87 -3.14 -13.44 38.16
C TRP A 87 -2.39 -12.90 39.39
N ARG A 88 -2.80 -11.75 39.95
CA ARG A 88 -2.21 -11.19 41.18
C ARG A 88 -2.37 -12.12 42.40
N TYR A 89 -3.47 -12.87 42.49
CA TYR A 89 -3.66 -13.85 43.55
C TYR A 89 -2.67 -15.02 43.43
N LEU A 90 -2.47 -15.53 42.21
CA LEU A 90 -1.49 -16.58 41.93
C LEU A 90 -0.06 -16.08 42.20
N GLN A 91 0.30 -14.88 41.72
CA GLN A 91 1.61 -14.28 41.94
C GLN A 91 1.96 -14.12 43.43
N LYS A 92 0.98 -13.72 44.27
CA LYS A 92 1.17 -13.62 45.73
C LYS A 92 1.43 -14.97 46.41
N SER A 93 0.99 -16.06 45.79
CA SER A 93 1.11 -17.43 46.32
C SER A 93 2.22 -18.25 45.66
N ALA A 94 2.99 -17.66 44.72
CA ALA A 94 4.02 -18.33 43.92
C ALA A 94 5.10 -19.10 44.72
N CYS A 95 5.34 -18.74 45.98
CA CYS A 95 6.28 -19.44 46.86
C CYS A 95 5.68 -20.72 47.51
N ARG A 96 4.38 -20.98 47.37
CA ARG A 96 3.67 -22.11 47.98
C ARG A 96 3.59 -23.27 47.01
N ARG A 97 4.28 -24.38 47.31
CA ARG A 97 4.20 -25.64 46.56
C ARG A 97 3.13 -26.57 47.14
N SER A 98 1.88 -26.12 47.16
CA SER A 98 0.75 -27.00 47.45
C SER A 98 0.13 -27.49 46.16
N GLU A 99 -0.38 -28.72 46.16
CA GLU A 99 -1.07 -29.33 45.01
C GLU A 99 -2.19 -28.43 44.46
N THR A 100 -2.96 -27.80 45.35
CA THR A 100 -3.99 -26.81 44.98
C THR A 100 -3.43 -25.56 44.29
N GLN A 101 -2.26 -25.07 44.69
CA GLN A 101 -1.64 -23.91 44.03
C GLN A 101 -1.13 -24.30 42.64
N GLU A 102 -0.45 -25.45 42.51
CA GLU A 102 0.04 -25.94 41.22
C GLU A 102 -1.12 -26.21 40.25
N GLU A 103 -2.24 -26.75 40.74
CA GLU A 103 -3.43 -26.97 39.93
C GLU A 103 -4.08 -25.65 39.48
N ASN A 104 -4.16 -24.65 40.35
CA ASN A 104 -4.62 -23.31 39.97
C ASN A 104 -3.70 -22.66 38.92
N GLU A 105 -2.38 -22.86 39.00
CA GLU A 105 -1.43 -22.36 38.01
C GLU A 105 -1.51 -23.11 36.68
N ARG A 106 -1.68 -24.43 36.68
CA ARG A 106 -1.95 -25.24 35.48
C ARG A 106 -3.22 -24.78 34.75
N ASN A 107 -4.31 -24.57 35.49
CA ASN A 107 -5.57 -24.08 34.94
C ASN A 107 -5.46 -22.63 34.41
N PHE A 108 -4.71 -21.76 35.08
CA PHE A 108 -4.43 -20.44 34.54
C PHE A 108 -3.60 -20.50 33.24
N ILE A 109 -2.56 -21.33 33.19
CA ILE A 109 -1.70 -21.49 32.00
C ILE A 109 -2.48 -22.04 30.80
N SER A 110 -3.40 -22.98 31.00
CA SER A 110 -4.24 -23.52 29.93
C SER A 110 -5.19 -22.44 29.39
N ASP A 111 -5.85 -21.69 30.29
CA ASP A 111 -6.75 -20.57 29.96
C ASP A 111 -6.07 -19.44 29.18
N LEU A 112 -4.76 -19.20 29.38
CA LEU A 112 -4.02 -18.14 28.68
C LEU A 112 -4.06 -18.27 27.14
N ASN A 113 -4.15 -19.48 26.60
CA ASN A 113 -4.09 -19.70 25.16
C ASN A 113 -5.47 -19.62 24.46
N TYR A 114 -6.56 -19.60 25.23
CA TYR A 114 -7.93 -19.46 24.75
C TYR A 114 -8.26 -18.02 24.29
N LEU A 115 -9.37 -17.91 23.59
CA LEU A 115 -9.94 -16.67 23.08
C LEU A 115 -10.28 -15.69 24.20
N PHE A 116 -9.81 -14.44 24.08
CA PHE A 116 -10.34 -13.33 24.86
C PHE A 116 -11.73 -12.95 24.32
N ASP A 117 -12.72 -13.76 24.68
CA ASP A 117 -14.07 -13.65 24.14
C ASP A 117 -14.81 -12.42 24.70
N ILE A 118 -15.08 -11.45 23.82
CA ILE A 118 -15.90 -10.24 24.07
C ILE A 118 -17.20 -10.23 23.27
N ALA A 119 -17.58 -11.35 22.66
CA ALA A 119 -18.85 -11.49 21.98
C ALA A 119 -20.03 -11.20 22.92
N HIS A 120 -21.14 -10.74 22.34
CA HIS A 120 -22.45 -10.70 22.98
C HIS A 120 -22.91 -12.13 23.32
N ALA A 121 -23.75 -12.30 24.34
CA ALA A 121 -24.28 -13.63 24.71
C ALA A 121 -24.95 -14.32 23.51
N ASN A 122 -25.88 -13.62 22.88
CA ASN A 122 -26.62 -14.05 21.70
C ASN A 122 -25.85 -13.85 20.37
N ALA A 123 -24.52 -13.70 20.39
CA ALA A 123 -23.76 -13.40 19.16
C ALA A 123 -23.96 -14.44 18.05
N LEU A 124 -24.08 -15.74 18.41
CA LEU A 124 -24.31 -16.81 17.43
C LEU A 124 -25.71 -16.77 16.79
N GLU A 125 -26.70 -16.13 17.44
CA GLU A 125 -28.06 -15.96 16.93
C GLU A 125 -28.17 -14.71 16.04
N ILE A 126 -27.45 -13.65 16.40
CA ILE A 126 -27.46 -12.36 15.71
C ILE A 126 -26.59 -12.40 14.44
N ILE A 127 -25.55 -13.23 14.39
CA ILE A 127 -24.71 -13.41 13.19
C ILE A 127 -25.52 -14.13 12.10
N LYS A 128 -25.89 -13.39 11.04
CA LYS A 128 -26.65 -13.88 9.88
C LYS A 128 -25.79 -14.58 8.81
N ILE A 129 -24.45 -14.51 8.92
CA ILE A 129 -23.50 -15.06 7.95
C ILE A 129 -22.90 -16.33 8.55
N GLU A 130 -23.15 -17.48 7.92
CA GLU A 130 -22.75 -18.79 8.47
C GLU A 130 -21.22 -18.93 8.53
N GLU A 131 -20.48 -18.32 7.61
CA GLU A 131 -19.02 -18.28 7.64
C GLU A 131 -18.47 -17.50 8.85
N ASP A 132 -19.06 -16.34 9.20
CA ASP A 132 -18.69 -15.54 10.37
C ASP A 132 -19.00 -16.31 11.67
N ARG A 133 -20.14 -17.02 11.69
CA ARG A 133 -20.57 -17.89 12.80
C ARG A 133 -19.60 -19.05 13.00
N LYS A 134 -19.24 -19.73 11.92
CA LYS A 134 -18.27 -20.85 11.91
C LYS A 134 -16.86 -20.40 12.30
N LEU A 135 -16.43 -19.20 11.90
CA LEU A 135 -15.17 -18.61 12.34
C LEU A 135 -15.16 -18.34 13.85
N LEU A 136 -16.22 -17.72 14.39
CA LEU A 136 -16.29 -17.45 15.83
C LEU A 136 -16.26 -18.75 16.65
N LEU A 137 -16.92 -19.80 16.17
CA LEU A 137 -16.86 -21.14 16.77
C LEU A 137 -15.43 -21.72 16.69
N SER A 138 -14.78 -21.71 15.52
CA SER A 138 -13.42 -22.25 15.39
C SER A 138 -12.37 -21.48 16.20
N GLN A 139 -12.58 -20.17 16.42
CA GLN A 139 -11.75 -19.35 17.31
C GLN A 139 -12.02 -19.63 18.81
N ARG A 140 -13.15 -20.23 19.19
CA ARG A 140 -13.44 -20.67 20.57
C ARG A 140 -12.84 -22.04 20.92
N GLU A 141 -12.58 -22.87 19.92
CA GLU A 141 -11.93 -24.18 20.09
C GLU A 141 -10.49 -24.06 20.64
N SER A 142 -10.00 -25.13 21.27
CA SER A 142 -8.60 -25.24 21.65
C SER A 142 -7.68 -25.11 20.43
N GLY A 143 -6.58 -24.37 20.59
CA GLY A 143 -5.69 -23.98 19.48
C GLY A 143 -6.21 -22.84 18.58
N ARG A 144 -7.46 -22.37 18.77
CA ARG A 144 -8.10 -21.27 18.03
C ARG A 144 -7.97 -21.46 16.52
N ARG A 145 -8.66 -22.45 15.95
CA ARG A 145 -8.53 -22.83 14.53
C ARG A 145 -9.14 -21.77 13.60
N GLY A 146 -8.60 -21.65 12.40
CA GLY A 146 -8.93 -20.58 11.44
C GLY A 146 -8.14 -19.28 11.66
N CYS A 147 -8.27 -18.36 10.72
CA CYS A 147 -7.69 -17.02 10.75
C CYS A 147 -8.65 -16.00 10.11
N LEU A 148 -8.45 -14.72 10.44
CA LEU A 148 -9.31 -13.60 10.02
C LEU A 148 -9.27 -13.33 8.49
N MET A 149 -8.24 -13.82 7.78
CA MET A 149 -7.94 -13.41 6.40
C MET A 149 -8.84 -14.08 5.35
N GLY A 150 -9.33 -15.30 5.60
CA GLY A 150 -10.05 -16.09 4.59
C GLY A 150 -11.49 -15.63 4.27
N ILE A 151 -12.10 -14.79 5.12
CA ILE A 151 -13.51 -14.39 4.99
C ILE A 151 -13.66 -13.00 4.36
N ASP A 152 -12.79 -12.04 4.72
CA ASP A 152 -12.84 -10.68 4.17
C ASP A 152 -12.69 -10.71 2.64
N MET A 153 -11.77 -11.52 2.10
CA MET A 153 -11.49 -11.58 0.65
C MET A 153 -12.70 -11.98 -0.21
N LYS A 154 -13.51 -12.97 0.23
CA LYS A 154 -14.72 -13.39 -0.50
C LYS A 154 -15.86 -12.38 -0.37
N LEU A 155 -15.93 -11.67 0.76
CA LEU A 155 -17.01 -10.73 1.04
C LEU A 155 -16.73 -9.32 0.52
N VAL A 156 -15.48 -8.86 0.46
CA VAL A 156 -15.08 -7.66 -0.29
C VAL A 156 -15.48 -7.83 -1.75
N LYS A 157 -15.11 -8.95 -2.38
CA LYS A 157 -15.55 -9.31 -3.74
C LYS A 157 -17.06 -9.45 -3.89
N ARG A 158 -17.84 -9.65 -2.81
CA ARG A 158 -19.31 -9.67 -2.84
C ARG A 158 -19.91 -8.27 -2.65
N LYS A 159 -19.32 -7.44 -1.79
CA LYS A 159 -19.69 -6.03 -1.58
C LYS A 159 -19.36 -5.17 -2.80
N GLU A 160 -18.18 -5.34 -3.41
CA GLU A 160 -17.85 -4.74 -4.71
C GLU A 160 -18.89 -5.11 -5.77
N ARG A 161 -19.27 -6.39 -5.90
CA ARG A 161 -20.33 -6.85 -6.83
C ARG A 161 -21.76 -6.40 -6.48
N VAL A 162 -22.02 -5.91 -5.27
CA VAL A 162 -23.31 -5.29 -4.91
C VAL A 162 -23.23 -3.78 -5.19
N LEU A 163 -22.13 -3.12 -4.81
CA LEU A 163 -21.89 -1.72 -5.08
C LEU A 163 -21.84 -1.43 -6.59
N LEU A 164 -21.20 -2.29 -7.40
CA LEU A 164 -21.25 -2.20 -8.86
C LEU A 164 -22.69 -2.25 -9.36
N ARG A 165 -23.52 -3.19 -8.86
CA ARG A 165 -24.91 -3.33 -9.28
C ARG A 165 -25.78 -2.14 -8.85
N VAL A 166 -25.53 -1.55 -7.68
CA VAL A 166 -26.20 -0.31 -7.27
C VAL A 166 -25.80 0.84 -8.20
N LYS A 167 -24.50 1.04 -8.43
CA LYS A 167 -23.98 2.07 -9.34
C LYS A 167 -24.44 1.89 -10.79
N GLU A 168 -24.59 0.66 -11.23
CA GLU A 168 -25.12 0.31 -12.56
C GLU A 168 -26.63 0.57 -12.63
N GLN A 169 -27.40 0.28 -11.58
CA GLN A 169 -28.82 0.60 -11.48
C GLN A 169 -29.05 2.12 -11.43
N GLU A 170 -28.24 2.86 -10.66
CA GLU A 170 -28.23 4.32 -10.62
C GLU A 170 -27.89 4.91 -12.00
N ASN A 171 -26.88 4.37 -12.70
CA ASN A 171 -26.55 4.78 -14.07
C ASN A 171 -27.66 4.43 -15.08
N ARG A 172 -28.41 3.34 -14.89
CA ARG A 172 -29.59 3.00 -15.72
C ARG A 172 -30.75 3.96 -15.45
N LEU A 173 -31.00 4.32 -14.19
CA LEU A 173 -32.00 5.32 -13.82
C LEU A 173 -31.62 6.71 -14.33
N ALA A 174 -30.36 7.12 -14.20
CA ALA A 174 -29.87 8.39 -14.75
C ALA A 174 -30.01 8.44 -16.27
N LYS A 175 -29.70 7.35 -16.99
CA LYS A 175 -29.95 7.25 -18.43
C LYS A 175 -31.44 7.27 -18.79
N ALA A 176 -32.30 6.65 -17.99
CA ALA A 176 -33.75 6.66 -18.20
C ALA A 176 -34.38 8.05 -17.93
N HIS A 177 -33.87 8.78 -16.93
CA HIS A 177 -34.23 10.17 -16.71
C HIS A 177 -33.74 11.06 -17.87
N HIS A 178 -32.51 10.88 -18.36
CA HIS A 178 -32.04 11.63 -19.52
C HIS A 178 -32.76 11.27 -20.82
N SER A 179 -33.20 10.03 -21.05
CA SER A 179 -34.07 9.71 -22.20
C SER A 179 -35.46 10.33 -22.03
N SER A 180 -36.01 10.33 -20.82
CA SER A 180 -37.30 10.98 -20.54
C SER A 180 -37.26 12.50 -20.66
N GLU A 181 -36.12 13.15 -20.42
CA GLU A 181 -35.92 14.60 -20.67
C GLU A 181 -35.71 14.92 -22.16
N ILE A 182 -35.35 13.93 -22.98
CA ILE A 182 -35.12 14.07 -24.43
C ILE A 182 -36.39 13.77 -25.24
N ASP A 183 -37.19 12.78 -24.83
CA ASP A 183 -38.44 12.38 -25.51
C ASP A 183 -39.51 13.49 -25.51
N ASP A 184 -39.52 14.39 -24.52
CA ASP A 184 -40.45 15.55 -24.48
C ASP A 184 -40.15 16.63 -25.55
N ASN A 185 -39.08 16.49 -26.36
CA ASN A 185 -38.66 17.50 -27.35
C ASN A 185 -38.38 16.98 -28.78
N PHE A 186 -38.68 15.72 -29.11
CA PHE A 186 -38.50 15.25 -30.49
C PHE A 186 -39.61 14.31 -30.98
N MET A 187 -40.67 14.92 -31.52
CA MET A 187 -41.72 14.20 -32.26
C MET A 187 -41.26 13.85 -33.68
N ASP A 188 -41.55 12.61 -34.06
CA ASP A 188 -41.70 12.10 -35.43
C ASP A 188 -40.45 12.02 -36.34
N SER A 189 -39.87 10.82 -36.46
CA SER A 189 -39.96 10.04 -37.71
C SER A 189 -39.28 8.67 -37.58
N SER A 190 -39.95 7.63 -38.07
CA SER A 190 -39.54 6.22 -38.00
C SER A 190 -38.91 5.72 -39.30
N GLU A 191 -37.78 5.01 -39.23
CA GLU A 191 -37.43 3.97 -40.22
C GLU A 191 -36.80 2.75 -39.52
N GLU A 192 -37.29 1.55 -39.87
CA GLU A 192 -36.71 0.27 -39.45
C GLU A 192 -35.59 -0.15 -40.43
N SER A 193 -34.54 -0.81 -39.91
CA SER A 193 -33.65 -1.63 -40.75
C SER A 193 -33.04 -2.77 -39.93
N SER A 194 -32.93 -3.96 -40.51
CA SER A 194 -32.76 -5.23 -39.80
C SER A 194 -31.55 -6.05 -40.27
N GLY A 195 -30.88 -6.73 -39.32
CA GLY A 195 -29.97 -7.87 -39.56
C GLY A 195 -28.60 -7.57 -40.19
N THR A 196 -27.57 -8.42 -40.14
CA THR A 196 -27.31 -9.67 -39.38
C THR A 196 -25.78 -9.86 -39.27
N GLU A 197 -25.31 -10.81 -38.44
CA GLU A 197 -23.92 -11.12 -38.04
C GLU A 197 -22.94 -11.57 -39.16
N GLY A 198 -21.61 -11.58 -38.89
CA GLY A 198 -20.65 -12.27 -39.76
C GLY A 198 -19.13 -12.12 -39.54
N ILE A 199 -18.58 -12.63 -38.42
CA ILE A 199 -17.27 -13.33 -38.24
C ILE A 199 -16.03 -12.93 -39.09
N SER A 200 -14.88 -12.64 -38.44
CA SER A 200 -13.63 -13.44 -38.55
C SER A 200 -12.44 -12.89 -37.74
N ASP A 201 -11.93 -13.69 -36.79
CA ASP A 201 -10.62 -13.48 -36.15
C ASP A 201 -9.48 -14.07 -37.02
N GLN A 202 -8.35 -13.36 -37.16
CA GLN A 202 -7.04 -14.01 -37.28
C GLN A 202 -5.92 -13.19 -36.62
N LEU A 203 -5.03 -13.90 -35.94
CA LEU A 203 -3.87 -13.40 -35.20
C LEU A 203 -2.60 -13.71 -36.00
N GLY A 204 -1.73 -12.72 -36.21
CA GLY A 204 -0.45 -12.84 -36.92
C GLY A 204 0.65 -11.99 -36.27
N PRO A 205 1.94 -12.36 -36.42
CA PRO A 205 2.97 -12.07 -35.42
C PRO A 205 3.61 -10.67 -35.50
N SER A 206 4.30 -10.32 -34.40
CA SER A 206 4.95 -9.04 -34.14
C SER A 206 5.98 -8.61 -35.20
N SER A 207 5.90 -7.35 -35.60
CA SER A 207 7.00 -6.62 -36.26
C SER A 207 7.28 -5.33 -35.48
N ASN A 208 8.55 -4.99 -35.30
CA ASN A 208 8.96 -3.83 -34.50
C ASN A 208 8.51 -2.52 -35.17
N ILE A 209 7.54 -1.83 -34.57
CA ILE A 209 6.89 -0.63 -35.12
C ILE A 209 7.75 0.61 -34.84
N THR A 210 8.33 1.20 -35.90
CA THR A 210 9.06 2.47 -35.80
C THR A 210 8.14 3.66 -35.53
N GLN A 211 8.67 4.66 -34.83
CA GLN A 211 7.94 5.79 -34.26
C GLN A 211 7.11 6.63 -35.26
N SER A 212 7.41 6.59 -36.56
CA SER A 212 6.61 7.26 -37.62
C SER A 212 5.37 6.46 -38.03
N SER A 213 5.48 5.14 -38.19
CA SER A 213 4.33 4.25 -38.42
C SER A 213 3.38 4.22 -37.21
N LEU A 214 3.92 4.48 -36.01
CA LEU A 214 3.20 4.67 -34.76
C LEU A 214 2.19 5.83 -34.82
N GLU A 215 2.56 6.97 -35.45
CA GLU A 215 1.71 8.17 -35.59
C GLU A 215 0.62 7.99 -36.65
N ALA A 216 0.95 7.38 -37.79
CA ALA A 216 -0.01 7.16 -38.89
C ALA A 216 -1.22 6.32 -38.42
N ASN A 217 -0.97 5.27 -37.63
CA ASN A 217 -2.03 4.37 -37.13
C ASN A 217 -2.90 5.03 -36.03
N ILE A 218 -2.41 6.06 -35.33
CA ILE A 218 -3.23 6.86 -34.39
C ILE A 218 -4.29 7.67 -35.14
N ASN A 219 -3.89 8.31 -36.23
CA ASN A 219 -4.78 9.19 -36.99
C ASN A 219 -5.96 8.38 -37.60
N ALA A 220 -5.68 7.22 -38.19
CA ALA A 220 -6.69 6.37 -38.81
C ALA A 220 -7.75 5.81 -37.83
N GLN A 221 -7.35 5.41 -36.61
CA GLN A 221 -8.32 4.91 -35.61
C GLN A 221 -9.21 6.02 -35.04
N ILE A 222 -8.69 7.25 -34.96
CA ILE A 222 -9.46 8.41 -34.49
C ILE A 222 -10.49 8.82 -35.56
N GLU A 223 -10.11 8.83 -36.84
CA GLU A 223 -11.07 9.05 -37.94
C GLU A 223 -12.20 8.02 -37.95
N LEU A 224 -11.90 6.72 -37.76
CA LEU A 224 -12.90 5.64 -37.78
C LEU A 224 -13.92 5.68 -36.64
N ARG A 225 -13.56 6.19 -35.45
CA ARG A 225 -14.51 6.31 -34.32
C ARG A 225 -15.45 7.50 -34.44
N MET A 226 -15.14 8.46 -35.31
CA MET A 226 -15.81 9.77 -35.35
C MET A 226 -16.72 9.86 -36.57
N GLY A 227 -17.68 8.91 -36.65
CA GLY A 227 -18.66 8.79 -37.72
C GLY A 227 -19.25 10.15 -38.12
N ILE A 228 -19.30 10.38 -39.44
CA ILE A 228 -19.57 11.68 -40.07
C ILE A 228 -20.90 12.27 -39.56
N VAL A 229 -20.80 13.30 -38.71
CA VAL A 229 -21.95 14.16 -38.35
C VAL A 229 -21.95 15.37 -39.30
N ARG A 230 -23.16 15.73 -39.77
CA ARG A 230 -23.44 16.54 -40.97
C ARG A 230 -22.72 17.91 -41.07
N GLU A 231 -22.49 18.29 -42.31
CA GLU A 231 -22.19 19.62 -42.89
C GLU A 231 -20.92 20.39 -42.51
N MET A 232 -20.31 20.27 -41.33
CA MET A 232 -19.06 21.02 -41.03
C MET A 232 -17.79 20.20 -41.27
N LYS A 233 -16.80 20.77 -41.97
CA LYS A 233 -15.48 20.14 -42.15
C LYS A 233 -14.72 20.11 -40.81
N CYS A 234 -14.28 18.92 -40.40
CA CYS A 234 -13.41 18.80 -39.23
C CYS A 234 -11.94 18.78 -39.64
N PHE A 235 -11.20 19.78 -39.19
CA PHE A 235 -9.75 19.91 -39.44
C PHE A 235 -8.88 19.55 -38.21
N LEU A 236 -9.52 19.26 -37.06
CA LEU A 236 -8.85 18.99 -35.78
C LEU A 236 -8.20 17.61 -35.78
N THR A 237 -6.91 17.54 -36.10
CA THR A 237 -6.14 16.29 -36.10
C THR A 237 -5.43 16.03 -34.77
N PRO A 238 -5.08 14.76 -34.45
CA PRO A 238 -4.27 14.41 -33.27
C PRO A 238 -2.93 15.16 -33.22
N LYS A 239 -2.35 15.47 -34.40
CA LYS A 239 -1.11 16.25 -34.52
C LYS A 239 -1.28 17.70 -34.04
N ILE A 240 -2.41 18.35 -34.35
CA ILE A 240 -2.72 19.69 -33.84
C ILE A 240 -2.91 19.62 -32.32
N MET A 241 -3.67 18.64 -31.81
CA MET A 241 -3.89 18.47 -30.36
C MET A 241 -2.56 18.28 -29.60
N ALA A 242 -1.64 17.50 -30.16
CA ALA A 242 -0.30 17.28 -29.59
C ALA A 242 0.53 18.58 -29.52
N VAL A 243 0.43 19.46 -30.52
CA VAL A 243 1.12 20.76 -30.53
C VAL A 243 0.52 21.72 -29.52
N LEU A 244 -0.82 21.83 -29.45
CA LEU A 244 -1.51 22.68 -28.48
C LEU A 244 -1.19 22.28 -27.03
N ASP A 245 -1.18 20.98 -26.73
CA ASP A 245 -0.81 20.46 -25.41
C ASP A 245 0.68 20.68 -25.08
N ARG A 246 1.59 20.52 -26.06
CA ARG A 246 3.03 20.71 -25.89
C ARG A 246 3.43 22.17 -25.69
N LEU A 247 2.72 23.11 -26.31
CA LEU A 247 2.96 24.54 -26.20
C LEU A 247 2.11 25.22 -25.11
N HIS A 248 1.36 24.43 -24.32
CA HIS A 248 0.48 24.93 -23.24
C HIS A 248 -0.53 26.00 -23.69
N ILE A 249 -1.06 25.85 -24.91
CA ILE A 249 -2.02 26.79 -25.49
C ILE A 249 -3.42 26.53 -24.87
N SER A 250 -4.06 27.57 -24.35
CA SER A 250 -5.43 27.53 -23.81
C SER A 250 -6.45 27.25 -24.92
N GLN A 251 -7.67 26.82 -24.56
CA GLN A 251 -8.71 26.58 -25.57
C GLN A 251 -9.04 27.85 -26.36
N ARG A 252 -9.12 28.99 -25.67
CA ARG A 252 -9.41 30.31 -26.25
C ARG A 252 -8.31 30.78 -27.20
N SER A 253 -7.03 30.67 -26.81
CA SER A 253 -5.92 31.00 -27.69
C SER A 253 -5.81 30.04 -28.87
N ALA A 254 -6.19 28.77 -28.69
CA ALA A 254 -6.24 27.81 -29.80
C ALA A 254 -7.28 28.25 -30.85
N ILE A 255 -8.49 28.65 -30.46
CA ILE A 255 -9.52 29.15 -31.39
C ILE A 255 -8.96 30.28 -32.27
N PHE A 256 -8.46 31.36 -31.65
CA PHE A 256 -7.92 32.51 -32.39
C PHE A 256 -6.77 32.15 -33.34
N ILE A 257 -5.86 31.27 -32.93
CA ILE A 257 -4.74 30.81 -33.78
C ILE A 257 -5.27 30.00 -34.97
N LEU A 258 -6.26 29.14 -34.73
CA LEU A 258 -6.78 28.23 -35.74
C LEU A 258 -7.70 28.94 -36.74
N GLU A 259 -8.48 29.92 -36.30
CA GLU A 259 -9.27 30.83 -37.15
C GLU A 259 -8.36 31.68 -38.04
N ALA A 260 -7.38 32.38 -37.47
CA ALA A 260 -6.45 33.23 -38.23
C ALA A 260 -5.64 32.44 -39.27
N VAL A 261 -5.26 31.18 -38.96
CA VAL A 261 -4.61 30.29 -39.92
C VAL A 261 -5.57 29.82 -41.02
N ALA A 262 -6.83 29.54 -40.70
CA ALA A 262 -7.84 29.17 -41.68
C ALA A 262 -8.13 30.31 -42.68
N GLU A 263 -8.35 31.52 -42.17
CA GLU A 263 -8.56 32.73 -42.98
C GLU A 263 -7.36 33.00 -43.89
N SER A 264 -6.13 32.89 -43.35
CA SER A 264 -4.89 33.07 -44.11
C SER A 264 -4.69 32.04 -45.23
N LEU A 265 -5.33 30.87 -45.13
CA LEU A 265 -5.34 29.82 -46.15
C LEU A 265 -6.53 29.93 -47.12
N GLY A 266 -7.38 30.96 -46.97
CA GLY A 266 -8.56 31.17 -47.81
C GLY A 266 -9.74 30.28 -47.46
N HIS A 267 -9.79 29.72 -46.24
CA HIS A 267 -10.96 29.00 -45.73
C HIS A 267 -11.87 29.95 -44.96
N ASN A 268 -13.19 29.79 -45.13
CA ASN A 268 -14.17 30.46 -44.31
C ASN A 268 -14.19 29.84 -42.90
N ALA A 269 -14.00 30.66 -41.86
CA ALA A 269 -14.03 30.18 -40.47
C ALA A 269 -15.40 29.57 -40.10
N ASP A 270 -16.50 30.13 -40.64
CA ASP A 270 -17.87 29.64 -40.37
C ASP A 270 -18.14 28.23 -40.91
N GLU A 271 -17.41 27.78 -41.93
CA GLU A 271 -17.50 26.42 -42.50
C GLU A 271 -16.70 25.38 -41.71
N LEU A 272 -15.81 25.84 -40.82
CA LEU A 272 -14.91 25.00 -40.05
C LEU A 272 -15.48 24.77 -38.65
N ALA A 273 -15.37 23.53 -38.18
CA ALA A 273 -15.84 23.19 -36.83
C ALA A 273 -14.85 23.64 -35.72
N ILE A 274 -14.53 24.94 -35.66
CA ILE A 274 -13.66 25.56 -34.66
C ILE A 274 -14.54 26.13 -33.54
N ASN A 275 -14.73 25.37 -32.45
CA ASN A 275 -15.39 25.90 -31.26
C ASN A 275 -14.78 25.31 -29.97
N GLN A 276 -14.87 26.07 -28.88
CA GLN A 276 -14.25 25.75 -27.58
C GLN A 276 -14.60 24.35 -27.10
N ASN A 277 -15.89 24.01 -27.11
CA ASN A 277 -16.42 22.71 -26.68
C ASN A 277 -15.89 21.55 -27.54
N ARG A 278 -15.75 21.74 -28.86
CA ARG A 278 -15.21 20.72 -29.76
C ARG A 278 -13.70 20.56 -29.57
N ILE A 279 -12.93 21.64 -29.47
CA ILE A 279 -11.48 21.57 -29.19
C ILE A 279 -11.25 20.89 -27.83
N GLN A 280 -12.04 21.21 -26.80
CA GLN A 280 -12.00 20.52 -25.50
C GLN A 280 -12.25 19.01 -25.67
N ARG A 281 -13.36 18.61 -26.30
CA ARG A 281 -13.70 17.18 -26.52
C ARG A 281 -12.61 16.44 -27.29
N TYR A 282 -12.03 17.06 -28.32
CA TYR A 282 -10.93 16.48 -29.10
C TYR A 282 -9.63 16.35 -28.26
N ARG A 283 -9.29 17.34 -27.42
CA ARG A 283 -8.15 17.22 -26.50
C ARG A 283 -8.39 16.15 -25.45
N GLU A 284 -9.60 16.04 -24.91
CA GLU A 284 -9.97 14.97 -23.97
C GLU A 284 -9.84 13.57 -24.59
N ASP A 285 -10.36 13.37 -25.80
CA ASP A 285 -10.28 12.07 -26.49
C ASP A 285 -8.84 11.72 -26.87
N PHE A 286 -8.09 12.68 -27.41
CA PHE A 286 -6.66 12.51 -27.69
C PHE A 286 -5.87 12.12 -26.43
N ARG A 287 -6.12 12.80 -25.30
CA ARG A 287 -5.48 12.48 -24.00
C ARG A 287 -5.89 11.09 -23.49
N LYS A 288 -7.16 10.68 -23.62
CA LYS A 288 -7.65 9.34 -23.28
C LYS A 288 -6.94 8.26 -24.12
N THR A 289 -6.91 8.43 -25.45
CA THR A 289 -6.25 7.52 -26.39
C THR A 289 -4.75 7.40 -26.11
N LYS A 290 -4.07 8.54 -25.87
CA LYS A 290 -2.65 8.57 -25.48
C LYS A 290 -2.39 7.84 -24.14
N ALA A 291 -3.26 8.00 -23.15
CA ALA A 291 -3.16 7.31 -21.86
C ALA A 291 -3.34 5.79 -22.00
N THR A 292 -4.32 5.34 -22.79
CA THR A 292 -4.52 3.91 -23.10
C THR A 292 -3.27 3.31 -23.74
N ARG A 293 -2.71 3.95 -24.76
CA ARG A 293 -1.52 3.44 -25.45
C ARG A 293 -0.26 3.42 -24.56
N ILE A 294 -0.09 4.42 -23.70
CA ILE A 294 0.97 4.46 -22.69
C ILE A 294 0.89 3.24 -21.75
N LYS A 295 -0.32 2.76 -21.47
CA LYS A 295 -0.62 1.64 -20.58
C LYS A 295 -0.44 0.29 -21.27
N GLU A 296 -0.70 0.21 -22.57
CA GLU A 296 -0.45 -0.97 -23.42
C GLU A 296 1.07 -1.21 -23.56
N LEU A 297 1.82 -0.22 -24.04
CA LEU A 297 3.28 -0.29 -24.20
C LEU A 297 4.01 -0.65 -22.89
N PHE A 298 3.45 -0.26 -21.74
CA PHE A 298 4.02 -0.59 -20.43
C PHE A 298 3.83 -2.07 -20.04
N LYS A 299 2.79 -2.76 -20.54
CA LYS A 299 2.57 -4.19 -20.28
C LYS A 299 3.54 -5.09 -21.04
N GLU A 300 4.03 -4.63 -22.20
CA GLU A 300 4.97 -5.35 -23.07
C GLU A 300 6.39 -5.41 -22.46
N ASN A 301 6.76 -4.44 -21.61
CA ASN A 301 8.04 -4.40 -20.92
C ASN A 301 8.04 -5.28 -19.66
N GLU A 302 8.27 -6.57 -19.83
CA GLU A 302 8.29 -7.51 -18.72
C GLU A 302 9.48 -7.27 -17.77
N SER A 303 9.17 -6.95 -16.51
CA SER A 303 10.12 -6.75 -15.41
C SER A 303 9.74 -7.64 -14.23
N SER A 304 10.74 -8.31 -13.65
CA SER A 304 10.59 -9.34 -12.61
C SER A 304 10.27 -8.79 -11.22
N PHE A 305 10.65 -7.54 -10.95
CA PHE A 305 10.37 -6.81 -9.72
C PHE A 305 10.07 -5.34 -10.04
N VAL A 306 9.28 -4.70 -9.18
CA VAL A 306 8.91 -3.28 -9.28
C VAL A 306 8.87 -2.66 -7.89
N CYS A 307 9.45 -1.48 -7.73
CA CYS A 307 9.37 -0.69 -6.50
C CYS A 307 8.36 0.45 -6.65
N PHE A 308 7.38 0.48 -5.74
CA PHE A 308 6.28 1.43 -5.70
C PHE A 308 6.58 2.60 -4.78
N HIS A 309 6.23 3.79 -5.23
CA HIS A 309 6.47 5.08 -4.58
C HIS A 309 5.17 5.85 -4.48
N TRP A 310 4.82 6.30 -3.27
CA TRP A 310 3.73 7.26 -3.09
C TRP A 310 4.03 8.28 -1.97
N ASP A 311 3.59 9.52 -2.19
CA ASP A 311 3.57 10.57 -1.18
C ASP A 311 2.32 11.42 -1.42
N GLY A 312 1.72 11.93 -0.33
CA GLY A 312 0.49 12.69 -0.36
C GLY A 312 0.75 14.19 -0.21
N LYS A 313 -0.02 15.00 -0.94
CA LYS A 313 -0.03 16.45 -0.70
C LYS A 313 -1.41 17.06 -0.91
N LEU A 314 -1.81 17.90 0.04
CA LEU A 314 -2.95 18.80 -0.08
C LEU A 314 -2.64 19.87 -1.14
N LEU A 315 -3.32 19.78 -2.27
CA LEU A 315 -3.25 20.75 -3.38
C LEU A 315 -4.59 21.48 -3.52
N PRO A 316 -4.59 22.74 -4.02
CA PRO A 316 -5.83 23.44 -4.37
C PRO A 316 -6.67 22.61 -5.34
N VAL A 317 -8.00 22.64 -5.15
CA VAL A 317 -8.96 22.13 -6.13
C VAL A 317 -9.06 23.15 -7.26
N LEU A 318 -9.04 22.66 -8.50
CA LEU A 318 -9.28 23.49 -9.69
C LEU A 318 -10.67 24.14 -9.60
N ASN A 319 -10.76 25.41 -9.95
CA ASN A 319 -11.99 26.22 -10.01
C ASN A 319 -12.75 26.37 -8.67
N VAL A 320 -12.16 26.04 -7.52
CA VAL A 320 -12.76 26.31 -6.19
C VAL A 320 -11.75 27.00 -5.27
N ARG A 321 -12.01 28.28 -4.94
CA ARG A 321 -11.17 29.02 -3.99
C ARG A 321 -11.15 28.35 -2.62
N ASP A 322 -9.98 28.37 -1.99
CA ASP A 322 -9.67 27.89 -0.63
C ASP A 322 -9.95 26.39 -0.34
N LEU A 323 -10.63 25.66 -1.22
CA LEU A 323 -10.79 24.23 -1.11
C LEU A 323 -9.50 23.51 -1.52
N LYS A 324 -8.91 22.77 -0.58
CA LYS A 324 -7.79 21.86 -0.83
C LYS A 324 -8.28 20.43 -0.83
N SER A 325 -7.64 19.59 -1.64
CA SER A 325 -7.88 18.16 -1.66
C SER A 325 -6.55 17.42 -1.75
N GLU A 326 -6.49 16.25 -1.16
CA GLU A 326 -5.30 15.42 -1.20
C GLU A 326 -5.09 14.90 -2.64
N ARG A 327 -3.86 14.97 -3.13
CA ARG A 327 -3.40 14.23 -4.32
C ARG A 327 -2.33 13.26 -3.89
N LEU A 328 -2.44 12.04 -4.38
CA LEU A 328 -1.49 10.97 -4.13
C LEU A 328 -0.86 10.52 -5.46
N PRO A 329 0.26 11.13 -5.92
CA PRO A 329 1.08 10.52 -6.96
C PRO A 329 1.50 9.10 -6.59
N ILE A 330 1.29 8.18 -7.53
CA ILE A 330 1.67 6.77 -7.45
C ILE A 330 2.63 6.51 -8.62
N ILE A 331 3.89 6.23 -8.30
CA ILE A 331 4.98 6.04 -9.26
C ILE A 331 5.56 4.64 -9.06
N VAL A 332 6.00 4.03 -10.16
CA VAL A 332 6.83 2.82 -10.12
C VAL A 332 8.23 3.09 -10.64
N THR A 333 9.16 2.31 -10.10
CA THR A 333 10.56 2.23 -10.54
C THR A 333 10.89 0.79 -10.91
N TYR A 334 11.51 0.60 -12.07
CA TYR A 334 11.92 -0.68 -12.63
C TYR A 334 13.06 -0.42 -13.62
N LYS A 335 14.12 -1.26 -13.64
CA LYS A 335 15.24 -1.15 -14.61
C LYS A 335 15.77 0.29 -14.81
N ASP A 336 15.92 1.02 -13.72
CA ASP A 336 16.29 2.46 -13.66
C ASP A 336 15.30 3.49 -14.28
N GLU A 337 14.18 3.03 -14.87
CA GLU A 337 13.10 3.89 -15.36
C GLU A 337 12.10 4.28 -14.25
N GLU A 338 11.44 5.43 -14.43
CA GLU A 338 10.37 5.94 -13.57
C GLU A 338 9.06 6.09 -14.38
N LYS A 339 7.97 5.54 -13.87
CA LYS A 339 6.64 5.65 -14.49
C LYS A 339 5.59 6.11 -13.51
N LEU A 340 4.97 7.26 -13.79
CA LEU A 340 3.75 7.69 -13.10
C LEU A 340 2.58 6.81 -13.54
N LEU A 341 1.97 6.10 -12.59
CA LEU A 341 0.78 5.28 -12.83
C LEU A 341 -0.52 6.08 -12.67
N GLY A 342 -0.53 7.05 -11.76
CA GLY A 342 -1.71 7.88 -11.51
C GLY A 342 -1.49 8.93 -10.41
N MET A 343 -2.45 9.84 -10.29
CA MET A 343 -2.49 10.88 -9.26
C MET A 343 -3.92 11.05 -8.69
N PRO A 344 -4.51 10.01 -8.09
CA PRO A 344 -5.87 10.07 -7.54
C PRO A 344 -6.07 11.25 -6.57
N LYS A 345 -7.28 11.84 -6.66
CA LYS A 345 -7.84 12.74 -5.64
C LYS A 345 -8.36 11.88 -4.48
N LEU A 346 -7.93 12.19 -3.26
CA LEU A 346 -8.50 11.57 -2.05
C LEU A 346 -9.34 12.59 -1.28
N GLU A 347 -10.37 12.09 -0.61
CA GLU A 347 -11.22 12.90 0.29
C GLU A 347 -10.50 13.21 1.61
N ASN A 348 -9.61 12.32 2.05
CA ASN A 348 -8.79 12.47 3.25
C ASN A 348 -7.45 11.73 3.09
N SER A 349 -6.50 12.03 3.98
CA SER A 349 -5.15 11.46 4.00
C SER A 349 -4.99 10.28 4.97
N LEU A 350 -6.08 9.58 5.32
CA LEU A 350 -5.98 8.35 6.13
C LEU A 350 -5.34 7.23 5.31
N GLY A 351 -4.50 6.42 5.97
CA GLY A 351 -3.76 5.35 5.31
C GLY A 351 -4.66 4.36 4.55
N LYS A 352 -5.88 4.11 5.03
CA LYS A 352 -6.87 3.26 4.34
C LYS A 352 -7.27 3.82 2.97
N GLU A 353 -7.55 5.11 2.85
CA GLU A 353 -7.93 5.72 1.56
C GLU A 353 -6.73 5.79 0.61
N GLN A 354 -5.54 6.07 1.15
CA GLN A 354 -4.29 5.98 0.40
C GLN A 354 -4.09 4.56 -0.17
N VAL A 355 -4.34 3.50 0.61
CA VAL A 355 -4.29 2.12 0.11
C VAL A 355 -5.32 1.83 -0.97
N MET A 356 -6.59 2.18 -0.76
CA MET A 356 -7.62 1.86 -1.75
C MET A 356 -7.33 2.56 -3.08
N ALA A 357 -6.81 3.79 -3.04
CA ALA A 357 -6.35 4.49 -4.23
C ALA A 357 -5.11 3.85 -4.88
N VAL A 358 -4.08 3.49 -4.10
CA VAL A 358 -2.90 2.75 -4.59
C VAL A 358 -3.34 1.44 -5.24
N TRP A 359 -4.09 0.61 -4.52
CA TRP A 359 -4.52 -0.72 -4.94
C TRP A 359 -5.36 -0.67 -6.21
N ASN A 360 -6.30 0.27 -6.33
CA ASN A 360 -7.07 0.46 -7.56
C ASN A 360 -6.18 0.81 -8.77
N VAL A 361 -5.17 1.67 -8.59
CA VAL A 361 -4.19 1.96 -9.64
C VAL A 361 -3.34 0.72 -9.95
N LEU A 362 -2.99 -0.13 -8.97
CA LEU A 362 -2.31 -1.41 -9.25
C LEU A 362 -3.17 -2.35 -10.09
N LYS A 363 -4.47 -2.48 -9.75
CA LYS A 363 -5.45 -3.28 -10.50
C LYS A 363 -5.54 -2.80 -11.94
N ASP A 364 -5.77 -1.50 -12.12
CA ASP A 364 -5.96 -0.89 -13.43
C ASP A 364 -4.76 -1.18 -14.34
N TRP A 365 -3.54 -1.08 -13.82
CA TRP A 365 -2.31 -1.33 -14.58
C TRP A 365 -1.90 -2.81 -14.67
N GLY A 366 -2.60 -3.74 -14.00
CA GLY A 366 -2.30 -5.17 -14.01
C GLY A 366 -1.02 -5.52 -13.22
N MET A 367 -0.75 -4.77 -12.15
CA MET A 367 0.48 -4.83 -11.36
C MET A 367 0.28 -5.42 -9.94
N GLU A 368 -0.93 -5.93 -9.64
CA GLU A 368 -1.31 -6.50 -8.33
C GLU A 368 -0.31 -7.54 -7.82
N ASP A 369 0.26 -8.39 -8.69
CA ASP A 369 1.19 -9.47 -8.30
C ASP A 369 2.67 -9.08 -8.39
N LYS A 370 2.99 -7.99 -9.10
CA LYS A 370 4.38 -7.52 -9.33
C LYS A 370 4.88 -6.55 -8.25
N ALA A 371 3.99 -6.07 -7.39
CA ALA A 371 4.33 -5.23 -6.23
C ALA A 371 5.03 -6.03 -5.13
N GLN A 372 6.37 -5.97 -5.11
CA GLN A 372 7.21 -6.60 -4.08
C GLN A 372 7.75 -5.58 -3.09
N ILE A 373 7.97 -4.33 -3.52
CA ILE A 373 8.67 -3.30 -2.75
C ILE A 373 7.83 -2.02 -2.64
N LEU A 374 7.76 -1.46 -1.43
CA LEU A 374 7.04 -0.24 -1.09
C LEU A 374 8.00 0.82 -0.47
N CYS A 375 8.20 1.96 -1.11
CA CYS A 375 8.72 3.18 -0.48
C CYS A 375 7.59 4.22 -0.40
N SER A 376 7.50 4.90 0.73
CA SER A 376 6.59 6.01 0.99
C SER A 376 7.30 7.00 1.89
N ASN A 377 6.68 8.04 2.45
CA ASN A 377 7.34 8.75 3.56
C ASN A 377 6.97 8.14 4.92
N ALA A 378 7.87 8.22 5.90
CA ALA A 378 7.67 7.68 7.25
C ALA A 378 6.72 8.54 8.13
N THR A 379 5.51 8.79 7.63
CA THR A 379 4.40 9.48 8.29
C THR A 379 3.46 8.49 8.97
N SER A 380 2.70 8.92 9.98
CA SER A 380 1.75 8.06 10.70
C SER A 380 0.60 7.53 9.84
N SER A 381 0.27 8.18 8.72
CA SER A 381 -0.69 7.69 7.73
C SER A 381 -0.12 6.55 6.88
N ASN A 382 1.19 6.54 6.59
CA ASN A 382 1.84 5.47 5.84
C ASN A 382 2.31 4.33 6.74
N THR A 383 3.14 4.64 7.75
CA THR A 383 3.79 3.69 8.66
C THR A 383 3.00 3.45 9.95
N GLY A 384 1.73 3.85 9.99
CA GLY A 384 0.86 3.69 11.16
C GLY A 384 0.64 2.23 11.55
N ARG A 385 0.97 1.85 12.79
CA ARG A 385 0.86 0.47 13.30
C ARG A 385 -0.54 -0.16 13.19
N ILE A 386 -1.60 0.65 13.25
CA ILE A 386 -3.01 0.19 13.23
C ILE A 386 -3.70 0.63 11.93
N ASN A 387 -3.50 1.90 11.53
CA ASN A 387 -4.20 2.54 10.40
C ASN A 387 -3.26 2.98 9.26
N GLY A 388 -2.04 2.44 9.21
CA GLY A 388 -1.03 2.81 8.22
C GLY A 388 -1.27 2.18 6.86
N ALA A 389 -0.97 2.92 5.80
CA ALA A 389 -1.08 2.46 4.43
C ALA A 389 -0.30 1.16 4.17
N ILE A 390 0.91 1.02 4.72
CA ILE A 390 1.72 -0.20 4.54
C ILE A 390 1.03 -1.41 5.17
N THR A 391 0.52 -1.27 6.40
CA THR A 391 -0.20 -2.32 7.13
C THR A 391 -1.49 -2.74 6.42
N PHE A 392 -2.17 -1.81 5.75
CA PHE A 392 -3.33 -2.16 4.92
C PHE A 392 -2.90 -2.79 3.59
N LEU A 393 -1.85 -2.32 2.90
CA LEU A 393 -1.39 -2.90 1.63
C LEU A 393 -0.99 -4.38 1.79
N GLU A 394 -0.24 -4.72 2.84
CA GLU A 394 0.08 -6.12 3.19
C GLU A 394 -1.19 -6.98 3.38
N LEU A 395 -2.28 -6.40 3.94
CA LEU A 395 -3.57 -7.08 4.11
C LEU A 395 -4.37 -7.21 2.80
N TYR A 396 -4.29 -6.23 1.89
CA TYR A 396 -4.97 -6.27 0.59
C TYR A 396 -4.30 -7.24 -0.39
N ALA A 397 -2.97 -7.30 -0.38
CA ALA A 397 -2.18 -8.16 -1.25
C ALA A 397 -2.11 -9.63 -0.81
N ASP A 398 -2.60 -9.95 0.40
CA ASP A 398 -2.52 -11.28 1.06
C ASP A 398 -1.10 -11.89 1.07
N ARG A 399 -0.08 -11.02 1.09
CA ARG A 399 1.34 -11.40 1.10
C ARG A 399 2.18 -10.36 1.82
N GLU A 400 3.31 -10.80 2.37
CA GLU A 400 4.26 -9.91 3.04
C GLU A 400 5.09 -9.15 1.99
N MET A 401 5.00 -7.81 2.03
CA MET A 401 5.69 -6.91 1.09
C MET A 401 6.92 -6.28 1.77
N THR A 402 7.98 -6.00 1.03
CA THR A 402 9.15 -5.33 1.59
C THR A 402 8.96 -3.83 1.60
N CYS A 403 8.84 -3.24 2.79
CA CYS A 403 8.73 -1.79 2.92
C CYS A 403 10.08 -1.12 3.29
N PHE A 404 10.47 -0.12 2.51
CA PHE A 404 11.59 0.78 2.83
C PHE A 404 11.06 2.15 3.25
N PRO A 405 11.06 2.48 4.57
CA PRO A 405 11.06 3.87 5.03
C PRO A 405 9.95 4.74 4.46
N CYS A 406 10.26 5.88 3.84
CA CYS A 406 11.51 6.57 3.50
C CYS A 406 11.60 7.89 4.33
N ARG A 407 12.80 8.46 4.54
CA ARG A 407 12.96 9.74 5.28
C ARG A 407 13.96 10.70 4.62
N LYS A 408 13.63 11.99 4.60
CA LYS A 408 14.58 13.08 4.28
C LYS A 408 15.70 13.16 5.32
N LEU A 409 16.82 12.47 5.07
CA LEU A 409 18.11 12.76 5.71
C LEU A 409 18.70 14.04 5.10
N LYS A 410 18.05 15.19 5.34
CA LYS A 410 18.54 16.49 4.89
C LYS A 410 19.77 16.87 5.72
N LYS A 411 20.97 16.60 5.20
CA LYS A 411 22.30 17.05 5.69
C LYS A 411 22.42 17.16 7.21
N CYS A 412 22.49 16.03 7.92
CA CYS A 412 22.75 15.98 9.35
C CYS A 412 24.04 15.22 9.65
N GLU A 413 25.19 15.78 9.24
CA GLU A 413 26.50 15.14 9.45
C GLU A 413 27.56 16.14 9.94
N ASN A 414 27.73 17.30 9.28
CA ASN A 414 28.94 18.12 9.46
C ASN A 414 28.78 19.44 10.26
N ILE A 415 27.79 19.61 11.16
CA ILE A 415 27.55 20.94 11.79
C ILE A 415 27.40 20.96 13.33
N ASN A 416 26.71 20.02 14.00
CA ASN A 416 26.50 20.16 15.46
C ASN A 416 26.14 18.87 16.22
N GLN A 417 26.81 18.60 17.35
CA GLN A 417 26.48 17.50 18.28
C GLN A 417 25.03 17.58 18.81
N GLY A 418 24.49 18.79 19.01
CA GLY A 418 23.10 18.99 19.43
C GLY A 418 22.08 18.43 18.42
N ILE A 419 22.38 18.53 17.11
CA ILE A 419 21.51 17.99 16.05
C ILE A 419 21.56 16.47 16.02
N SER A 420 22.72 15.86 16.26
CA SER A 420 22.84 14.40 16.46
C SER A 420 21.93 13.93 17.60
N SER A 421 21.92 14.61 18.75
CA SER A 421 21.02 14.27 19.87
C SER A 421 19.53 14.34 19.51
N ILE A 422 19.14 15.24 18.60
CA ILE A 422 17.75 15.40 18.12
C ILE A 422 17.40 14.34 17.06
N ALA A 423 18.35 13.95 16.21
CA ALA A 423 18.21 12.83 15.29
C ALA A 423 18.08 11.49 16.06
N LEU A 424 18.88 11.31 17.12
CA LEU A 424 18.80 10.16 18.04
C LEU A 424 17.47 10.12 18.80
N LYS A 425 16.95 11.27 19.28
CA LYS A 425 15.57 11.38 19.82
C LYS A 425 14.47 11.06 18.79
N LYS A 426 14.79 11.01 17.49
CA LYS A 426 13.92 10.54 16.40
C LYS A 426 14.26 9.11 15.94
N SER A 427 14.62 8.23 16.88
CA SER A 427 15.07 6.82 16.74
C SER A 427 14.33 5.93 15.74
N TYR A 428 13.11 6.30 15.32
CA TYR A 428 12.38 5.79 14.15
C TYR A 428 13.19 5.72 12.83
N CYS A 429 14.40 6.30 12.74
CA CYS A 429 15.29 6.13 11.59
C CYS A 429 15.83 4.69 11.43
N LEU A 430 15.71 3.84 12.44
CA LEU A 430 16.25 2.46 12.44
C LEU A 430 15.33 1.39 11.84
N TRP A 431 14.18 1.75 11.24
CA TRP A 431 13.29 0.75 10.61
C TRP A 431 13.95 -0.06 9.49
N TYR A 432 14.97 0.50 8.82
CA TYR A 432 15.77 -0.23 7.81
C TYR A 432 16.84 -1.16 8.40
N LEU A 433 17.15 -1.02 9.69
CA LEU A 433 18.05 -1.93 10.41
C LEU A 433 17.21 -3.06 11.01
N ASN A 434 16.85 -4.01 10.15
CA ASN A 434 16.10 -5.19 10.53
C ASN A 434 16.67 -6.44 9.85
N GLU A 435 16.29 -7.58 10.40
CA GLU A 435 16.78 -8.91 10.03
C GLU A 435 16.63 -9.24 8.54
N GLU A 436 15.61 -8.73 7.85
CA GLU A 436 15.43 -8.97 6.41
C GLU A 436 16.23 -8.00 5.54
N SER A 437 16.28 -6.70 5.86
CA SER A 437 16.95 -5.70 5.03
C SER A 437 18.46 -5.58 5.24
N SER A 438 18.99 -5.97 6.41
CA SER A 438 20.44 -5.94 6.67
C SER A 438 21.26 -6.78 5.67
N ILE A 439 20.64 -7.79 5.03
CA ILE A 439 21.29 -8.63 4.01
C ILE A 439 21.80 -7.84 2.81
N LEU A 440 21.16 -6.71 2.46
CA LEU A 440 21.52 -5.93 1.28
C LEU A 440 22.95 -5.36 1.35
N THR A 441 23.52 -5.30 2.56
CA THR A 441 24.92 -4.90 2.78
C THR A 441 25.95 -5.83 2.12
N ILE A 442 25.58 -7.05 1.71
CA ILE A 442 26.47 -7.91 0.91
C ILE A 442 26.80 -7.30 -0.46
N PHE A 443 25.91 -6.47 -1.01
CA PHE A 443 26.09 -5.79 -2.30
C PHE A 443 26.79 -4.43 -2.17
N ASP A 444 26.96 -3.92 -0.95
CA ASP A 444 27.73 -2.70 -0.71
C ASP A 444 29.24 -2.98 -0.92
N LYS A 445 29.90 -2.07 -1.64
CA LYS A 445 31.35 -2.08 -1.89
C LYS A 445 32.16 -1.60 -0.68
N ASN A 446 31.55 -0.86 0.24
CA ASN A 446 32.20 -0.35 1.45
C ASN A 446 32.31 -1.42 2.56
N VAL A 447 31.52 -2.49 2.48
CA VAL A 447 31.55 -3.59 3.44
C VAL A 447 32.71 -4.53 3.08
N ASN A 448 33.66 -4.68 4.00
CA ASN A 448 34.84 -5.49 3.77
C ASN A 448 34.52 -7.00 3.68
N ILE A 449 35.41 -7.74 3.00
CA ILE A 449 35.27 -9.19 2.77
C ILE A 449 35.14 -9.99 4.07
N ALA A 450 35.79 -9.57 5.17
CA ALA A 450 35.70 -10.27 6.45
C ALA A 450 34.31 -10.15 7.10
N SER A 451 33.67 -8.97 7.02
CA SER A 451 32.26 -8.81 7.38
C SER A 451 31.35 -9.62 6.46
N LYS A 452 31.57 -9.61 5.13
CA LYS A 452 30.80 -10.46 4.20
C LYS A 452 30.89 -11.96 4.56
N LYS A 453 32.08 -12.45 4.94
CA LYS A 453 32.27 -13.83 5.43
C LYS A 453 31.49 -14.11 6.73
N ARG A 454 31.49 -13.19 7.70
CA ARG A 454 30.69 -13.33 8.95
C ARG A 454 29.18 -13.28 8.70
N ILE A 455 28.71 -12.47 7.75
CA ILE A 455 27.31 -12.47 7.29
C ILE A 455 26.92 -13.87 6.80
N ILE A 456 27.71 -14.46 5.89
CA ILE A 456 27.45 -15.81 5.36
C ILE A 456 27.50 -16.90 6.45
N GLU A 457 28.37 -16.75 7.45
CA GLU A 457 28.40 -17.66 8.61
C GLU A 457 27.12 -17.55 9.44
N ASN A 458 26.66 -16.33 9.75
CA ASN A 458 25.42 -16.10 10.51
C ASN A 458 24.16 -16.56 9.76
N LEU A 459 24.14 -16.57 8.42
CA LEU A 459 23.08 -17.20 7.62
C LEU A 459 23.02 -18.73 7.82
N LYS A 460 24.16 -19.38 8.10
CA LYS A 460 24.27 -20.85 8.24
C LYS A 460 23.97 -21.35 9.65
N ARG A 461 23.94 -20.46 10.66
CA ARG A 461 23.66 -20.82 12.06
C ARG A 461 22.14 -20.99 12.28
N GLU A 462 21.73 -22.11 12.88
CA GLU A 462 20.38 -22.28 13.42
C GLU A 462 20.21 -21.45 14.70
N ASN A 463 19.66 -20.24 14.56
CA ASN A 463 19.35 -19.39 15.71
C ASN A 463 17.88 -19.48 16.12
N LEU A 464 17.64 -19.66 17.43
CA LEU A 464 16.30 -19.72 18.02
C LEU A 464 15.52 -18.41 17.77
N HIS A 465 14.19 -18.55 17.72
CA HIS A 465 13.23 -17.47 17.51
C HIS A 465 13.58 -16.14 18.23
N THR A 466 13.85 -15.12 17.43
CA THR A 466 13.64 -13.71 17.81
C THR A 466 12.46 -13.13 17.02
N GLU A 467 11.57 -12.43 17.71
CA GLU A 467 10.35 -11.85 17.13
C GLU A 467 10.60 -10.52 16.38
N ARG A 468 9.63 -10.20 15.51
CA ARG A 468 9.59 -9.13 14.50
C ARG A 468 10.10 -7.74 14.92
N LYS A 469 10.77 -7.09 13.94
CA LYS A 469 11.09 -5.65 13.80
C LYS A 469 11.79 -5.03 15.03
N CYS A 470 13.07 -4.70 14.89
CA CYS A 470 13.82 -3.90 15.86
C CYS A 470 13.20 -2.49 16.06
N ILE A 471 12.27 -2.38 17.00
CA ILE A 471 11.85 -1.11 17.58
C ILE A 471 12.78 -0.85 18.75
N VAL A 472 13.91 -0.21 18.43
CA VAL A 472 14.95 0.11 19.41
C VAL A 472 14.44 1.22 20.33
N GLN A 473 14.36 0.92 21.62
CA GLN A 473 13.96 1.89 22.62
C GLN A 473 15.09 2.92 22.83
N PRO A 474 14.79 4.19 23.22
CA PRO A 474 15.82 5.24 23.32
C PRO A 474 16.99 4.92 24.27
N ASN A 475 16.77 4.05 25.25
CA ASN A 475 17.74 3.51 26.21
C ASN A 475 18.56 2.31 25.68
N GLU A 476 18.14 1.67 24.59
CA GLU A 476 18.85 0.57 23.93
C GLU A 476 19.78 1.06 22.80
N VAL A 477 19.63 2.33 22.38
CA VAL A 477 20.48 2.95 21.35
C VAL A 477 21.98 2.82 21.63
N PRO A 478 22.51 2.94 22.87
CA PRO A 478 23.91 2.66 23.17
C PRO A 478 24.36 1.23 22.82
N LEU A 479 23.49 0.24 23.04
CA LEU A 479 23.77 -1.18 22.75
C LEU A 479 23.80 -1.48 21.24
N LEU A 480 23.29 -0.58 20.38
CA LEU A 480 23.47 -0.70 18.93
C LEU A 480 24.88 -0.29 18.48
N PHE A 481 25.53 0.66 19.16
CA PHE A 481 26.89 1.09 18.80
C PHE A 481 27.93 0.00 19.10
N GLU A 482 27.59 -0.98 19.94
CA GLU A 482 28.40 -2.17 20.22
C GLU A 482 28.17 -3.31 19.22
N LYS A 483 27.16 -3.22 18.34
CA LYS A 483 26.81 -4.26 17.36
C LYS A 483 27.27 -3.93 15.94
N ALA A 484 27.82 -4.92 15.27
CA ALA A 484 28.17 -4.86 13.86
C ALA A 484 26.98 -5.24 12.96
N ILE A 485 27.04 -4.95 11.65
CA ILE A 485 25.92 -5.23 10.73
C ILE A 485 25.63 -6.74 10.63
N GLU A 486 26.66 -7.57 10.71
CA GLU A 486 26.57 -9.03 10.77
C GLU A 486 25.75 -9.55 11.95
N ASP A 487 25.64 -8.82 13.07
CA ASP A 487 24.87 -9.23 14.27
C ASP A 487 23.34 -9.13 14.07
N PHE A 488 22.90 -8.53 12.95
CA PHE A 488 21.51 -8.42 12.55
C PHE A 488 21.10 -9.45 11.49
N ILE A 489 21.99 -10.39 11.14
CA ILE A 489 21.77 -11.39 10.08
C ILE A 489 21.27 -12.72 10.66
N SER A 490 20.32 -13.36 9.99
CA SER A 490 19.83 -14.71 10.30
C SER A 490 19.30 -15.43 9.05
N GLN A 491 18.82 -16.65 9.16
CA GLN A 491 18.11 -17.31 8.04
C GLN A 491 16.91 -16.50 7.49
N LYS A 492 16.26 -15.63 8.28
CA LYS A 492 15.17 -14.77 7.77
C LYS A 492 15.67 -13.72 6.77
N SER A 493 16.94 -13.34 6.84
CA SER A 493 17.61 -12.47 5.87
C SER A 493 17.49 -12.99 4.43
N LEU A 494 17.40 -14.31 4.23
CA LEU A 494 17.19 -14.94 2.92
C LEU A 494 15.79 -14.68 2.33
N ASN A 495 14.80 -14.32 3.17
CA ASN A 495 13.45 -14.02 2.69
C ASN A 495 13.44 -12.82 1.75
N LEU A 496 14.24 -11.79 2.02
CA LEU A 496 14.31 -10.62 1.15
C LEU A 496 14.90 -10.97 -0.22
N LEU A 497 16.01 -11.72 -0.25
CA LEU A 497 16.61 -12.17 -1.51
C LEU A 497 15.62 -13.00 -2.34
N LYS A 498 14.88 -13.93 -1.70
CA LYS A 498 13.80 -14.69 -2.33
C LYS A 498 12.65 -13.81 -2.83
N LYS A 499 12.20 -12.83 -2.04
CA LYS A 499 11.14 -11.86 -2.42
C LYS A 499 11.53 -11.02 -3.64
N LEU A 500 12.82 -10.70 -3.79
CA LEU A 500 13.39 -9.97 -4.93
C LEU A 500 13.74 -10.88 -6.13
N ASN A 501 13.47 -12.18 -6.05
CA ASN A 501 13.86 -13.18 -7.05
C ASN A 501 15.36 -13.16 -7.38
N ILE A 502 16.20 -12.88 -6.38
CA ILE A 502 17.66 -12.93 -6.46
C ILE A 502 18.10 -14.40 -6.39
N ASP A 503 18.96 -14.82 -7.32
CA ASP A 503 19.63 -16.11 -7.22
C ASP A 503 20.63 -16.07 -6.05
N ILE A 504 20.46 -16.98 -5.10
CA ILE A 504 21.27 -17.09 -3.90
C ILE A 504 22.43 -18.11 -4.04
N SER A 505 22.64 -18.66 -5.23
CA SER A 505 23.71 -19.63 -5.51
C SER A 505 25.10 -19.12 -5.10
N PHE A 506 25.39 -17.84 -5.32
CA PHE A 506 26.66 -17.20 -4.94
C PHE A 506 26.95 -17.20 -3.42
N LEU A 507 25.94 -17.36 -2.56
CA LEU A 507 26.14 -17.46 -1.10
C LEU A 507 26.88 -18.74 -0.68
N ASN A 508 27.02 -19.72 -1.60
CA ASN A 508 27.76 -20.96 -1.37
C ASN A 508 29.26 -20.84 -1.67
N ILE A 509 29.68 -19.85 -2.47
CA ILE A 509 31.10 -19.60 -2.79
C ILE A 509 31.67 -18.50 -1.87
N SER A 510 33.00 -18.42 -1.79
CA SER A 510 33.66 -17.42 -0.93
C SER A 510 33.42 -15.99 -1.46
N PRO A 511 33.18 -14.98 -0.60
CA PRO A 511 33.03 -13.60 -1.03
C PRO A 511 34.21 -13.00 -1.81
N ASP A 512 35.40 -13.62 -1.77
CA ASP A 512 36.56 -13.24 -2.60
C ASP A 512 36.37 -13.55 -4.11
N LEU A 513 35.35 -14.35 -4.46
CA LEU A 513 35.06 -14.80 -5.83
C LEU A 513 33.81 -14.16 -6.45
N TRP A 514 33.03 -13.42 -5.65
CA TRP A 514 31.75 -12.82 -6.05
C TRP A 514 31.89 -11.82 -7.22
N ASP A 515 33.02 -11.14 -7.32
CA ASP A 515 33.32 -10.21 -8.43
C ASP A 515 33.45 -10.91 -9.81
N ARG A 516 33.48 -12.26 -9.82
CA ARG A 516 33.60 -13.11 -11.01
C ARG A 516 32.43 -14.09 -11.17
N ASP A 517 31.41 -13.97 -10.34
CA ASP A 517 30.25 -14.86 -10.33
C ASP A 517 29.06 -14.18 -11.01
N ASP A 518 28.53 -14.81 -12.06
CA ASP A 518 27.44 -14.26 -12.87
C ASP A 518 26.14 -14.04 -12.08
N SER A 519 25.87 -14.84 -11.04
CA SER A 519 24.65 -14.69 -10.25
C SER A 519 24.78 -13.56 -9.23
N HIS A 520 25.96 -13.39 -8.61
CA HIS A 520 26.27 -12.22 -7.80
C HIS A 520 26.23 -10.93 -8.64
N LEU A 521 26.86 -10.89 -9.83
CA LEU A 521 26.90 -9.70 -10.68
C LEU A 521 25.49 -9.26 -11.12
N LYS A 522 24.63 -10.19 -11.55
CA LYS A 522 23.21 -9.91 -11.86
C LYS A 522 22.45 -9.42 -10.63
N SER A 523 22.70 -10.00 -9.46
CA SER A 523 22.07 -9.59 -8.20
C SER A 523 22.54 -8.21 -7.73
N GLN A 524 23.79 -7.85 -8.01
CA GLN A 524 24.35 -6.53 -7.75
C GLN A 524 23.78 -5.47 -8.69
N GLU A 525 23.55 -5.79 -9.97
CA GLU A 525 22.83 -4.91 -10.91
C GLU A 525 21.39 -4.67 -10.45
N ILE A 526 20.67 -5.72 -10.03
CA ILE A 526 19.33 -5.61 -9.41
C ILE A 526 19.38 -4.63 -8.22
N PHE A 527 20.35 -4.80 -7.32
CA PHE A 527 20.50 -3.94 -6.14
C PHE A 527 20.83 -2.48 -6.48
N GLN A 528 21.72 -2.23 -7.44
CA GLN A 528 22.07 -0.88 -7.88
C GLN A 528 20.87 -0.14 -8.50
N ASN A 529 19.98 -0.86 -9.18
CA ASN A 529 18.75 -0.33 -9.77
C ASN A 529 17.58 -0.18 -8.79
N LEU A 530 17.74 -0.53 -7.50
CA LEU A 530 16.72 -0.31 -6.46
C LEU A 530 16.67 1.15 -6.02
N ARG A 531 15.92 1.97 -6.77
CA ARG A 531 15.56 3.34 -6.35
C ARG A 531 14.59 3.31 -5.16
N VAL A 532 15.10 3.21 -3.93
CA VAL A 532 14.33 3.25 -2.66
C VAL A 532 14.45 4.61 -1.96
N VAL A 533 14.17 5.71 -2.69
CA VAL A 533 14.29 7.10 -2.21
C VAL A 533 12.97 7.87 -2.31
N ASN A 534 12.64 8.68 -1.30
CA ASN A 534 11.39 9.45 -1.26
C ASN A 534 11.29 10.50 -2.39
N ASP A 535 12.44 10.96 -2.90
CA ASP A 535 12.55 11.98 -3.93
C ASP A 535 11.73 11.64 -5.19
N THR A 536 11.53 10.36 -5.49
CA THR A 536 10.67 9.88 -6.59
C THR A 536 9.22 10.30 -6.41
N ALA A 537 8.64 10.05 -5.23
CA ALA A 537 7.28 10.49 -4.94
C ALA A 537 7.15 12.02 -4.91
N GLU A 538 8.18 12.71 -4.41
CA GLU A 538 8.22 14.18 -4.39
C GLU A 538 8.32 14.82 -5.77
N ARG A 539 9.02 14.19 -6.73
CA ARG A 539 8.97 14.58 -8.14
C ARG A 539 7.55 14.46 -8.70
N GLY A 540 6.84 13.38 -8.36
CA GLY A 540 5.41 13.23 -8.68
C GLY A 540 4.57 14.38 -8.13
N VAL A 541 4.76 14.73 -6.85
CA VAL A 541 4.07 15.87 -6.23
C VAL A 541 4.37 17.17 -6.97
N LYS A 542 5.64 17.45 -7.30
CA LYS A 542 6.06 18.66 -8.03
C LYS A 542 5.45 18.72 -9.43
N LEU A 543 5.44 17.61 -10.18
CA LEU A 543 4.82 17.51 -11.50
C LEU A 543 3.34 17.94 -11.46
N MET A 544 2.59 17.51 -10.44
CA MET A 544 1.18 17.91 -10.27
C MET A 544 1.02 19.39 -9.91
N GLN A 545 1.93 19.95 -9.11
CA GLN A 545 1.89 21.38 -8.79
C GLN A 545 2.13 22.24 -10.03
N ASP A 546 3.05 21.82 -10.90
CA ASP A 546 3.36 22.53 -12.13
C ASP A 546 2.23 22.36 -13.16
N PHE A 547 1.64 21.17 -13.26
CA PHE A 547 0.43 20.94 -14.07
C PHE A 547 -0.75 21.82 -13.61
N ASN A 548 -1.04 21.88 -12.31
CA ASN A 548 -2.08 22.77 -11.76
C ASN A 548 -1.76 24.27 -11.97
N GLY A 549 -0.50 24.66 -12.16
CA GLY A 549 -0.11 26.03 -12.52
C GLY A 549 -0.19 26.32 -14.02
N LEU A 550 -0.12 25.30 -14.87
CA LEU A 550 -0.29 25.37 -16.32
C LEU A 550 -1.75 25.34 -16.75
N LEU A 551 -2.64 24.78 -15.91
CA LEU A 551 -4.08 24.98 -16.01
C LEU A 551 -4.39 26.43 -15.62
N THR A 552 -4.24 27.32 -16.59
CA THR A 552 -4.62 28.74 -16.48
C THR A 552 -6.05 28.87 -16.00
N VAL A 553 -6.31 29.91 -15.21
CA VAL A 553 -7.65 30.24 -14.69
C VAL A 553 -8.65 30.54 -15.83
N ASP A 554 -8.16 30.72 -17.07
CA ASP A 554 -8.90 30.89 -18.33
C ASP A 554 -9.16 29.56 -19.10
N GLU A 555 -9.44 28.45 -18.43
CA GLU A 555 -10.05 27.26 -19.09
C GLU A 555 -11.60 27.34 -19.20
N GLU A 556 -12.21 28.38 -18.62
CA GLU A 556 -13.63 28.78 -18.85
C GLU A 556 -13.71 29.91 -19.90
#